data_AF-A0A066RMG1-F1
#
_entry.id   AF-A0A066RMG1-F1
#
_cell.length_a   1.000
_cell.length_b   1.000
_cell.length_c   1.000
_cell.angle_alpha   90.00
_cell.angle_beta   90.00
_cell.angle_gamma   90.00
#
_symmetry.space_group_name_H-M   'P 1'
#
loop_
_entity.id
_entity.type
_entity.pdbx_description
1 polymer ?
#
loop_
_entity_poly.entity_id
_entity_poly.type
_entity_poly.pdbx_seq_one_letter_code
_entity_poly.pdbx_strand_id
1 'polypeptide(L)'
;MQEISYTTIEAPFKELSRSLRLGDSYAISKLVRDCCLLLTKYWHTFEKDGRDYIKLLFKEINLRTRTEDYISLADTIEYELIPNLKIILSSNDTPHHSA
;
A
#
# COMPACT_ATOMS: atom_id res chain seq x y z
N MET A 1 -21.51 0.50 -7.57
CA MET A 1 -20.06 0.44 -7.31
C MET A 1 -19.93 0.06 -5.84
N GLN A 2 -19.32 -1.07 -5.49
CA GLN A 2 -19.19 -1.45 -4.07
C GLN A 2 -18.21 -0.48 -3.41
N GLU A 3 -18.66 0.26 -2.40
CA GLU A 3 -17.79 1.05 -1.52
C GLU A 3 -16.85 0.08 -0.82
N ILE A 4 -15.60 0.02 -1.29
CA ILE A 4 -14.56 -0.69 -0.57
C ILE A 4 -14.22 0.18 0.64
N SER A 5 -14.72 -0.19 1.82
CA SER A 5 -14.37 0.49 3.07
C SER A 5 -12.85 0.56 3.21
N TYR A 6 -12.33 1.73 3.57
CA TYR A 6 -10.90 1.97 3.81
C TYR A 6 -10.30 0.95 4.79
N THR A 7 -11.06 0.49 5.79
CA THR A 7 -10.62 -0.54 6.74
C THR A 7 -10.30 -1.88 6.06
N THR A 8 -10.97 -2.20 4.94
CA THR A 8 -10.70 -3.40 4.13
C THR A 8 -9.37 -3.31 3.39
N ILE A 9 -8.89 -2.09 3.13
CA ILE A 9 -7.63 -1.81 2.42
C ILE A 9 -6.47 -1.70 3.42
N GLU A 10 -6.70 -1.02 4.54
CA GLU A 10 -5.69 -0.79 5.59
C GLU A 10 -5.26 -2.08 6.30
N ALA A 11 -6.21 -2.92 6.69
CA ALA A 11 -5.95 -4.13 7.48
C ALA A 11 -4.82 -5.03 6.93
N PRO A 12 -4.83 -5.42 5.64
CA PRO A 12 -3.77 -6.26 5.11
C PRO A 12 -2.41 -5.58 5.07
N PHE A 13 -2.33 -4.25 4.88
CA PHE A 13 -1.05 -3.53 4.93
C PHE A 13 -0.49 -3.41 6.35
N LYS A 14 -1.36 -3.27 7.38
CA LYS A 14 -0.93 -3.30 8.79
C LYS A 14 -0.41 -4.67 9.22
N GLU A 15 -1.08 -5.74 8.79
CA GLU A 15 -0.61 -7.10 9.05
C GLU A 15 0.76 -7.32 8.39
N LEU A 16 0.91 -6.85 7.14
CA LEU A 16 2.15 -6.90 6.39
C LEU A 16 3.30 -6.16 7.09
N SER A 17 3.09 -4.92 7.53
CA SER A 17 4.13 -4.14 8.23
C SER A 17 4.55 -4.83 9.53
N ARG A 18 3.60 -5.36 10.29
CA ARG A 18 3.89 -6.13 11.50
C ARG A 18 4.71 -7.39 11.20
N SER A 19 4.36 -8.15 10.16
CA SER A 19 5.10 -9.35 9.79
C SER A 19 6.51 -9.05 9.28
N LEU A 20 6.71 -7.95 8.55
CA LEU A 20 8.03 -7.47 8.14
C LEU A 20 8.91 -7.11 9.34
N ARG A 21 8.32 -6.49 10.39
CA ARG A 21 9.05 -6.20 11.64
C ARG A 21 9.46 -7.44 12.42
N LEU A 22 8.68 -8.51 12.36
CA LEU A 22 8.93 -9.74 13.12
C LEU A 22 10.00 -10.65 12.50
N GLY A 23 10.29 -10.50 11.21
CA GLY A 23 11.48 -11.05 10.56
C GLY A 23 11.54 -12.58 10.49
N ASP A 24 10.96 -13.15 9.43
CA ASP A 24 11.37 -14.45 8.89
C ASP A 24 11.62 -14.27 7.38
N SER A 25 12.83 -14.55 6.93
CA SER A 25 13.27 -14.44 5.52
C SER A 25 12.38 -15.22 4.54
N TYR A 26 11.81 -16.36 4.96
CA TYR A 26 10.88 -17.12 4.12
C TYR A 26 9.51 -16.43 4.03
N ALA A 27 9.08 -15.80 5.13
CA ALA A 27 7.87 -14.99 5.15
C ALA A 27 8.04 -13.70 4.34
N ILE A 28 9.21 -13.05 4.37
CA ILE A 28 9.48 -11.78 3.69
C ILE A 28 9.21 -11.86 2.19
N SER A 29 9.69 -12.89 1.49
CA SER A 29 9.45 -13.02 0.05
C SER A 29 7.95 -13.17 -0.28
N LYS A 30 7.22 -13.87 0.59
CA LYS A 30 5.76 -14.01 0.49
C LYS A 30 5.06 -12.68 0.80
N LEU A 31 5.48 -11.97 1.84
CA LEU A 31 4.96 -10.66 2.25
C LEU A 31 5.15 -9.63 1.13
N VAL A 32 6.34 -9.54 0.54
CA VAL A 32 6.62 -8.66 -0.61
C VAL A 32 5.68 -8.98 -1.78
N ARG A 33 5.48 -10.27 -2.09
CA ARG A 33 4.53 -10.69 -3.12
C ARG A 33 3.09 -10.28 -2.80
N ASP A 34 2.64 -10.51 -1.57
CA ASP A 34 1.28 -10.18 -1.13
C ASP A 34 1.04 -8.65 -1.15
N CYS A 35 2.05 -7.86 -0.76
CA CYS A 35 2.05 -6.40 -0.90
C CYS A 35 1.83 -5.98 -2.37
N CYS A 36 2.59 -6.55 -3.29
CA CYS A 36 2.48 -6.25 -4.71
C CYS A 36 1.11 -6.61 -5.30
N LEU A 37 0.53 -7.74 -4.87
CA LEU A 37 -0.81 -8.16 -5.29
C LEU A 37 -1.88 -7.19 -4.79
N LEU A 38 -1.78 -6.73 -3.54
CA LEU A 38 -2.69 -5.72 -2.99
C LEU A 38 -2.59 -4.41 -3.77
N LEU A 39 -1.37 -3.89 -3.98
CA LEU A 39 -1.16 -2.68 -4.78
C LEU A 39 -1.73 -2.80 -6.20
N THR A 40 -1.58 -3.96 -6.83
CA THR A 40 -2.14 -4.23 -8.17
C THR A 40 -3.67 -4.30 -8.14
N LYS A 41 -4.26 -4.90 -7.12
CA LYS A 41 -5.73 -4.97 -6.95
C LYS A 41 -6.34 -3.57 -6.89
N TYR A 42 -5.69 -2.65 -6.20
CA TYR A 42 -6.17 -1.28 -6.06
C TYR A 42 -5.63 -0.34 -7.15
N TRP A 43 -4.70 -0.77 -8.00
CA TRP A 43 -4.15 0.05 -9.09
C TRP A 43 -5.23 0.70 -9.97
N HIS A 44 -6.28 -0.05 -10.30
CA HIS A 44 -7.38 0.42 -11.15
C HIS A 44 -8.39 1.30 -10.41
N THR A 45 -8.38 1.30 -9.08
CA THR A 45 -9.24 2.17 -8.27
C THR A 45 -8.65 3.57 -8.09
N PHE A 46 -7.40 3.79 -8.51
CA PHE A 46 -6.71 5.06 -8.35
C PHE A 46 -6.70 5.88 -9.65
N GLU A 47 -6.93 7.18 -9.50
CA GLU A 47 -6.67 8.17 -10.55
C GLU A 47 -5.16 8.22 -10.88
N LYS A 48 -4.79 9.04 -11.87
CA LYS A 48 -3.41 9.12 -12.38
C LYS A 48 -2.38 9.32 -11.25
N ASP A 49 -2.67 10.22 -10.31
CA ASP A 49 -1.75 10.57 -9.22
C ASP A 49 -1.56 9.42 -8.23
N GLY A 50 -2.63 8.67 -7.92
CA GLY A 50 -2.52 7.48 -7.08
C GLY A 50 -1.78 6.33 -7.76
N ARG A 51 -1.84 6.23 -9.09
CA ARG A 51 -1.04 5.26 -9.86
C ARG A 51 0.45 5.60 -9.86
N ASP A 52 0.81 6.87 -9.96
CA ASP A 52 2.21 7.29 -9.87
C ASP A 52 2.78 7.06 -8.47
N TYR A 53 1.97 7.26 -7.43
CA TYR A 53 2.33 6.89 -6.06
C TYR A 53 2.60 5.38 -5.91
N ILE A 54 1.73 4.52 -6.45
CA ILE A 54 1.95 3.05 -6.42
C ILE A 54 3.25 2.66 -7.14
N LYS A 55 3.61 3.31 -8.25
CA LYS A 55 4.90 3.04 -8.94
C LYS A 55 6.09 3.35 -8.04
N LEU A 56 6.04 4.44 -7.28
CA LEU A 56 7.10 4.80 -6.33
C LEU A 56 7.21 3.74 -5.23
N LEU A 57 6.08 3.26 -4.73
CA LEU A 57 6.04 2.20 -3.71
C LEU A 57 6.62 0.88 -4.20
N PHE A 58 6.32 0.47 -5.44
CA PHE A 58 6.96 -0.70 -6.04
C PHE A 58 8.48 -0.58 -6.10
N LYS A 59 9.00 0.64 -6.35
CA LYS A 59 10.44 0.90 -6.35
C LYS A 59 11.03 0.79 -4.94
N GLU A 60 10.39 1.37 -3.93
CA GLU A 60 10.82 1.26 -2.54
C GLU A 60 10.79 -0.19 -2.05
N ILE A 61 9.71 -0.94 -2.31
CA ILE A 61 9.62 -2.37 -1.94
C ILE A 61 10.79 -3.14 -2.54
N ASN A 62 11.09 -2.95 -3.83
CA ASN A 62 12.20 -3.63 -4.49
C ASN A 62 13.57 -3.20 -3.91
N LEU A 63 13.76 -1.91 -3.65
CA LEU A 63 14.98 -1.39 -3.05
C LEU A 63 15.22 -1.99 -1.67
N ARG A 64 14.24 -1.86 -0.77
CA ARG A 64 14.33 -2.33 0.63
C ARG A 64 14.46 -3.84 0.74
N THR A 65 13.82 -4.58 -0.16
CA THR A 65 13.98 -6.04 -0.22
C THR A 65 15.42 -6.43 -0.58
N ARG A 66 16.05 -5.71 -1.52
CA ARG A 66 17.45 -5.96 -1.93
C ARG A 66 18.45 -5.59 -0.85
N THR A 67 18.17 -4.55 -0.08
CA THR A 67 19.03 -4.10 1.02
C THR A 67 18.69 -4.79 2.35
N GLU A 68 17.74 -5.73 2.34
CA GLU A 68 17.25 -6.43 3.54
C GLU A 68 16.79 -5.49 4.66
N ASP A 69 16.33 -4.29 4.27
CA ASP A 69 15.93 -3.20 5.18
C ASP A 69 14.41 -3.27 5.43
N TYR A 70 13.99 -4.39 6.04
CA TYR A 70 12.58 -4.72 6.21
C TYR A 70 11.88 -3.87 7.28
N ILE A 71 12.63 -3.31 8.23
CA ILE A 71 12.12 -2.34 9.20
C ILE A 71 11.73 -1.04 8.50
N SER A 72 12.62 -0.47 7.69
CA SER A 72 12.29 0.74 6.92
C SER A 72 11.17 0.47 5.91
N LEU A 73 11.12 -0.73 5.31
CA LEU A 73 10.00 -1.11 4.46
C LEU A 73 8.67 -1.12 5.24
N ALA A 74 8.66 -1.68 6.45
CA ALA A 74 7.48 -1.68 7.31
C ALA A 74 7.05 -0.26 7.68
N ASP A 75 8.00 0.64 7.95
CA ASP A 75 7.73 2.05 8.23
C ASP A 75 7.12 2.78 7.03
N THR A 76 7.68 2.59 5.82
CA THR A 76 7.10 3.16 4.59
C THR A 76 5.68 2.63 4.36
N ILE A 77 5.41 1.35 4.61
CA ILE A 77 4.06 0.79 4.49
C ILE A 77 3.10 1.42 5.51
N GLU A 78 3.52 1.56 6.76
CA GLU A 78 2.65 1.97 7.85
C GLU A 78 2.39 3.49 7.87
N TYR A 79 3.44 4.27 7.65
CA TYR A 79 3.41 5.73 7.83
C TYR A 79 3.32 6.51 6.52
N GLU A 80 3.64 5.90 5.37
CA GLU A 80 3.52 6.57 4.08
C GLU A 80 2.40 5.95 3.24
N LEU A 81 2.42 4.64 2.99
CA LEU A 81 1.45 3.99 2.10
C LEU A 81 0.01 4.11 2.62
N ILE A 82 -0.26 3.61 3.82
CA ILE A 82 -1.62 3.56 4.38
C ILE A 82 -2.27 4.96 4.43
N PRO A 83 -1.61 6.02 4.97
CA PRO A 83 -2.19 7.36 5.00
C PRO A 83 -2.41 7.96 3.61
N ASN A 84 -1.47 7.79 2.66
CA ASN A 84 -1.64 8.32 1.31
C ASN A 84 -2.76 7.60 0.55
N LEU A 85 -2.90 6.28 0.70
CA LEU A 85 -4.05 5.55 0.14
C LEU A 85 -5.36 6.07 0.73
N LYS A 86 -5.40 6.38 2.02
CA LYS A 86 -6.59 6.99 2.66
C LYS A 86 -6.98 8.29 1.97
N ILE A 87 -6.02 9.19 1.76
CA ILE A 87 -6.25 10.49 1.14
C ILE A 87 -6.81 10.29 -0.27
N ILE A 88 -6.16 9.46 -1.09
CA ILE A 88 -6.58 9.27 -2.48
C ILE A 88 -7.98 8.62 -2.56
N LEU A 89 -8.29 7.69 -1.67
CA LEU A 89 -9.60 7.04 -1.64
C LEU A 89 -10.69 7.99 -1.11
N SER A 90 -10.40 8.77 -0.07
CA SER A 90 -11.36 9.75 0.49
C SER A 90 -11.57 10.97 -0.40
N SER A 91 -10.63 11.33 -1.27
CA SER A 91 -10.83 12.39 -2.27
C SER A 91 -11.83 12.01 -3.37
N ASN A 92 -12.02 10.71 -3.62
CA ASN A 92 -13.02 10.20 -4.57
C ASN A 92 -14.46 10.23 -4.02
N ASP A 93 -14.65 10.48 -2.72
CA ASP A 93 -15.98 10.60 -2.08
C ASP A 93 -16.57 12.02 -2.17
N THR A 94 -15.86 12.98 -2.77
CA THR A 94 -16.40 14.33 -2.98
C THR A 94 -17.24 14.34 -4.25
N PRO A 95 -18.59 14.41 -4.18
CA PRO A 95 -19.37 14.66 -5.38
C PRO A 95 -18.95 16.03 -5.92
N HIS A 96 -18.44 16.07 -7.16
CA HIS A 96 -18.34 17.31 -7.91
C HIS A 96 -19.77 17.83 -8.15
N HIS A 97 -20.33 18.54 -7.17
CA HIS A 97 -21.42 19.48 -7.40
C HIS A 97 -20.85 20.60 -8.26
N SER A 98 -20.88 20.37 -9.57
CA SER A 98 -20.76 21.44 -10.55
C SER A 98 -22.13 22.14 -10.56
N ALA A 99 -22.14 23.36 -10.04
CA ALA A 99 -23.26 24.31 -10.13
C ALA A 99 -23.45 24.78 -11.58
#